data_AF-A0A2G9YRW8-F1
#
_entry.id   AF-A0A2G9YRW8-F1
#
_cell.length_a   1.000
_cell.length_b   1.000
_cell.length_c   1.000
_cell.angle_alpha   90.00
_cell.angle_beta   90.00
_cell.angle_gamma   90.00
#
_symmetry.space_group_name_H-M   'P 1'
#
loop_
_entity.id
_entity.type
_entity.pdbx_description
1 polymer ?
#
loop_
_entity_poly.entity_id
_entity_poly.type
_entity_poly.pdbx_seq_one_letter_code
_entity_poly.pdbx_strand_id
1 'polypeptide(L)'
;EERRKSLEKYLKKIGLKAKVIEINNIYGPAIQDKGIEAILLTEETFSNGRKINRKRKKNNLKELHYIVLPYLLDKTGKKFSNREK
;
A
#
# COMPACT_ATOMS: atom_id res chain seq x y z
N GLU A 1 -12.23 11.36 -7.68
CA GLU A 1 -11.97 10.72 -8.99
C GLU A 1 -10.58 11.01 -9.56
N GLU A 2 -10.06 12.23 -9.41
CA GLU A 2 -8.77 12.67 -9.97
C GLU A 2 -7.55 11.85 -9.50
N ARG A 3 -7.48 11.48 -8.21
CA ARG A 3 -6.38 10.67 -7.68
C ARG A 3 -6.23 9.33 -8.41
N ARG A 4 -7.35 8.67 -8.70
CA ARG A 4 -7.35 7.37 -9.40
C ARG A 4 -6.87 7.53 -10.84
N LYS A 5 -7.42 8.50 -11.57
CA LYS A 5 -7.04 8.79 -12.96
C LYS A 5 -5.56 9.14 -13.08
N SER A 6 -5.03 9.96 -12.17
CA SER A 6 -3.60 10.31 -12.12
C SER A 6 -2.72 9.08 -11.91
N LEU A 7 -3.08 8.20 -10.96
CA LEU A 7 -2.36 6.96 -10.70
C LEU A 7 -2.40 6.00 -11.90
N GLU A 8 -3.56 5.77 -12.49
CA GLU A 8 -3.73 4.90 -13.66
C GLU A 8 -2.91 5.39 -14.86
N LYS A 9 -2.90 6.72 -15.10
CA LYS A 9 -2.07 7.34 -16.14
C LYS A 9 -0.59 7.11 -15.90
N TYR A 10 -0.12 7.27 -14.65
CA TYR A 10 1.27 7.03 -14.29
C TYR A 10 1.67 5.55 -14.46
N LEU A 11 0.84 4.62 -13.96
CA LEU A 11 1.07 3.18 -14.07
C LEU A 11 1.16 2.73 -15.54
N LYS A 12 0.27 3.26 -16.40
CA LYS A 12 0.32 3.04 -17.85
C LYS A 12 1.61 3.58 -18.47
N LYS A 13 2.03 4.79 -18.08
CA LYS A 13 3.26 5.44 -18.59
C LYS A 13 4.52 4.61 -18.29
N ILE A 14 4.59 3.98 -17.11
CA ILE A 14 5.74 3.13 -16.73
C ILE A 14 5.62 1.68 -17.21
N GLY A 15 4.55 1.32 -17.92
CA GLY A 15 4.34 -0.03 -18.47
C GLY A 15 4.02 -1.10 -17.41
N LEU A 16 3.57 -0.71 -16.21
CA LEU A 16 3.30 -1.65 -15.13
C LEU A 16 1.89 -2.24 -15.25
N LYS A 17 1.78 -3.57 -15.24
CA LYS A 17 0.49 -4.26 -15.09
C LYS A 17 0.04 -4.14 -13.63
N ALA A 18 -1.01 -3.38 -13.39
CA ALA A 18 -1.54 -3.13 -12.05
C ALA A 18 -3.06 -3.13 -12.04
N LYS A 19 -3.64 -3.53 -10.90
CA LYS A 19 -5.08 -3.43 -10.63
C LYS A 19 -5.30 -2.42 -9.52
N VAL A 20 -6.04 -1.36 -9.80
CA VAL A 20 -6.41 -0.37 -8.79
C VAL A 20 -7.70 -0.81 -8.11
N ILE A 21 -7.64 -0.96 -6.78
CA ILE A 21 -8.76 -1.40 -5.95
C ILE A 21 -9.02 -0.33 -4.89
N GLU A 22 -10.29 -0.04 -4.64
CA GLU A 22 -10.69 0.84 -3.56
C GLU A 22 -10.52 0.17 -2.20
N ILE A 23 -9.98 0.91 -1.23
CA ILE A 23 -9.68 0.41 0.12
C ILE A 23 -10.60 1.14 1.09
N ASN A 24 -11.68 0.49 1.50
CA ASN A 24 -12.68 1.04 2.42
C ASN A 24 -12.34 0.81 3.90
N ASN A 25 -11.32 0.01 4.20
CA ASN A 25 -10.85 -0.28 5.56
C ASN A 25 -9.36 -0.64 5.55
N ILE A 26 -8.74 -0.71 6.73
CA ILE A 26 -7.30 -0.96 6.86
C ILE A 26 -6.81 -2.31 6.31
N TYR A 27 -7.71 -3.26 6.04
CA TYR A 27 -7.35 -4.61 5.61
C TYR A 27 -7.38 -4.74 4.09
N GLY A 28 -8.33 -4.10 3.42
CA GLY A 28 -8.52 -4.23 1.97
C GLY A 28 -8.61 -5.70 1.53
N PRO A 29 -8.12 -6.05 0.32
CA PRO A 29 -8.13 -7.44 -0.16
C PRO A 29 -7.14 -8.35 0.59
N ALA A 30 -6.22 -7.76 1.37
CA ALA A 30 -5.09 -8.48 1.96
C ALA A 30 -5.49 -9.50 3.02
N ILE A 31 -6.73 -9.56 3.49
CA ILE A 31 -7.17 -10.58 4.48
C ILE A 31 -8.01 -11.70 3.86
N GLN A 32 -8.21 -11.66 2.54
CA GLN A 32 -9.01 -12.65 1.80
C GLN A 32 -8.19 -13.29 0.67
N ASP A 33 -7.36 -12.50 -0.02
CA ASP A 33 -6.59 -12.96 -1.15
C ASP A 33 -5.37 -13.80 -0.71
N LYS A 34 -5.37 -15.07 -1.12
CA LYS A 34 -4.32 -16.05 -0.84
C LYS A 34 -3.08 -15.88 -1.72
N GLY A 35 -3.23 -15.26 -2.89
CA GLY A 35 -2.16 -15.07 -3.86
C GLY A 35 -1.25 -13.88 -3.55
N ILE A 36 -1.60 -13.04 -2.58
CA ILE A 36 -0.74 -11.93 -2.15
C ILE A 36 0.37 -12.49 -1.24
N GLU A 37 1.61 -12.19 -1.60
CA GLU A 37 2.82 -12.69 -0.92
C GLU A 37 3.51 -11.62 -0.07
N ALA A 38 3.38 -10.35 -0.44
CA ALA A 38 4.06 -9.23 0.21
C ALA A 38 3.18 -7.98 0.31
N ILE A 39 3.55 -7.08 1.20
CA ILE A 39 2.92 -5.77 1.34
C ILE A 39 4.00 -4.68 1.46
N LEU A 40 3.89 -3.67 0.60
CA LEU A 40 4.74 -2.49 0.60
C LEU A 40 4.18 -1.46 1.58
N LEU A 41 5.03 -0.98 2.49
CA LEU A 41 4.66 -0.10 3.59
C LEU A 41 5.68 1.04 3.71
N THR A 42 5.26 2.07 4.43
CA THR A 42 6.15 3.11 4.96
C THR A 42 6.24 2.94 6.47
N GLU A 43 7.13 3.66 7.14
CA GLU A 43 7.24 3.62 8.60
C GLU A 43 5.91 3.91 9.31
N GLU A 44 5.13 4.90 8.84
CA GLU A 44 3.82 5.24 9.41
C GLU A 44 2.79 4.12 9.25
N THR A 45 2.78 3.48 8.08
CA THR A 45 1.80 2.42 7.75
C THR A 45 2.23 1.03 8.22
N PHE A 46 3.46 0.87 8.74
CA PHE A 46 3.96 -0.40 9.26
C PHE A 46 3.08 -0.97 10.37
N SER A 47 2.55 -0.10 11.25
CA SER A 47 1.64 -0.48 12.32
C SER A 47 0.37 -1.18 11.80
N ASN A 48 -0.15 -0.76 10.63
CA ASN A 48 -1.29 -1.39 9.97
C ASN A 48 -0.90 -2.70 9.31
N GLY A 49 0.31 -2.82 8.73
CA GLY A 49 0.85 -4.09 8.24
C GLY A 49 0.86 -5.19 9.30
N ARG A 50 1.20 -4.84 10.55
CA ARG A 50 1.13 -5.77 11.70
C ARG A 50 -0.31 -6.21 12.00
N LYS A 51 -1.28 -5.30 11.93
CA LYS A 51 -2.70 -5.64 12.10
C LYS A 51 -3.19 -6.57 10.98
N ILE A 52 -2.75 -6.35 9.75
CA ILE A 52 -3.08 -7.20 8.59
C ILE A 52 -2.57 -8.63 8.80
N ASN A 53 -1.29 -8.85 9.12
CA ASN A 53 -0.78 -10.22 9.33
C ASN A 53 -1.43 -10.91 10.53
N ARG A 54 -1.72 -10.19 11.62
CA ARG A 54 -2.51 -10.75 12.73
C ARG A 54 -3.88 -11.23 12.27
N LYS A 55 -4.56 -10.49 11.40
CA LYS A 55 -5.86 -10.88 10.84
C LYS A 55 -5.74 -12.02 9.83
N ARG A 56 -4.71 -12.01 8.98
CA ARG A 56 -4.38 -13.11 8.05
C ARG A 56 -4.14 -14.42 8.79
N LYS A 57 -3.35 -14.40 9.86
CA LYS A 57 -3.12 -15.57 10.72
C LYS A 57 -4.41 -16.11 11.33
N LYS A 58 -5.29 -15.22 11.84
CA LYS A 58 -6.63 -15.60 12.32
C LYS A 58 -7.52 -16.20 11.22
N ASN A 59 -7.30 -15.83 9.97
CA ASN A 59 -8.01 -16.34 8.80
C ASN A 59 -7.31 -17.56 8.15
N ASN A 60 -6.30 -18.16 8.79
CA ASN A 60 -5.50 -19.27 8.24
C ASN A 60 -4.81 -18.93 6.91
N LEU A 61 -4.38 -17.69 6.75
CA LEU A 61 -3.60 -17.22 5.60
C LEU A 61 -2.12 -17.05 5.99
N LYS A 62 -1.22 -17.32 5.04
CA LYS A 62 0.22 -17.05 5.18
C LYS A 62 0.43 -15.56 5.44
N GLU A 63 1.28 -15.23 6.40
CA GLU A 63 1.69 -13.85 6.67
C GLU A 63 2.36 -13.23 5.44
N LEU A 64 2.10 -11.95 5.18
CA LEU A 64 2.72 -11.20 4.10
C LEU A 64 4.14 -10.80 4.49
N HIS A 65 5.07 -10.90 3.53
CA HIS A 65 6.40 -10.31 3.68
C HIS A 65 6.29 -8.77 3.70
N TYR A 66 6.88 -8.14 4.72
CA TYR A 66 6.91 -6.69 4.80
C TYR A 66 8.06 -6.12 3.97
N ILE A 67 7.75 -5.18 3.09
CA ILE A 67 8.74 -4.34 2.43
C ILE A 67 8.51 -2.93 2.95
N VAL A 68 9.37 -2.45 3.84
CA VAL A 68 9.24 -1.13 4.46
C VAL A 68 10.19 -0.17 3.77
N LEU A 69 9.65 0.83 3.08
CA LEU A 69 10.42 1.88 2.43
C LEU A 69 10.46 3.15 3.28
N PRO A 70 11.61 3.84 3.34
CA PRO A 70 11.71 5.15 3.96
C PRO A 70 10.90 6.19 3.16
N TYR A 71 10.60 7.32 3.80
CA TYR A 71 9.99 8.43 3.08
C TYR A 71 10.95 9.08 2.11
N LEU A 72 10.41 9.51 0.98
CA LEU A 72 11.05 10.52 0.17
C LEU A 72 10.95 11.85 0.91
N LEU A 73 12.09 12.48 1.14
CA LEU A 73 12.16 13.83 1.71
C LEU A 73 12.28 14.83 0.57
N ASP A 74 11.65 15.99 0.74
CA ASP A 74 11.86 17.13 -0.14
C ASP A 74 13.20 17.82 0.17
N LYS A 75 13.51 18.88 -0.58
CA LYS A 75 14.75 19.66 -0.42
C LYS A 75 14.88 20.34 0.96
N THR A 76 13.80 20.40 1.75
CA THR A 76 13.75 20.97 3.10
C THR A 76 13.83 19.92 4.20
N GLY A 77 13.97 18.64 3.84
CA GLY A 77 13.98 17.52 4.78
C GLY A 77 12.59 17.12 5.28
N LYS A 78 11.52 17.68 4.71
CA LYS A 78 10.14 17.30 5.06
C LYS A 78 9.67 16.13 4.20
N LYS A 79 8.83 15.27 4.76
CA LYS A 79 8.19 14.17 4.03
C LYS A 79 7.47 14.72 2.81
N PHE A 80 7.84 14.22 1.63
CA PHE A 80 7.15 14.52 0.39
C PHE A 80 5.70 14.04 0.53
N SER A 81 4.75 14.97 0.46
CA SER A 81 3.33 14.67 0.65
C SER A 81 2.52 15.28 -0.49
N ASN A 82 1.64 14.48 -1.07
CA ASN A 82 0.75 14.91 -2.15
C ASN A 82 -0.56 15.53 -1.63
N ARG A 83 -0.55 16.14 -0.42
CA ARG A 83 -1.70 16.91 0.05
C ARG A 83 -1.61 18.27 -0.63
N GLU A 84 -2.31 18.43 -1.74
CA GLU A 84 -2.67 19.76 -2.23
C GLU A 84 -3.35 20.51 -1.08
N LYS A 85 -2.87 21.72 -0.80
CA LYS A 85 -3.57 22.69 0.05
C LYS A 85 -4.64 23.37 -0.78
#